data_AF-X0SU39-F1
#
_entry.id   AF-X0SU39-F1
#
_cell.length_a   1.000
_cell.length_b   1.000
_cell.length_c   1.000
_cell.angle_alpha   90.00
_cell.angle_beta   90.00
_cell.angle_gamma   90.00
#
_symmetry.space_group_name_H-M   'P 1'
#
loop_
_entity.id
_entity.type
_entity.pdbx_description
1 polymer ?
#
loop_
_entity_poly.entity_id
_entity_poly.type
_entity_poly.pdbx_seq_one_letter_code
_entity_poly.pdbx_strand_id
1 'polypeptide(L)'
;GANWAREFPRLEVGKYIGLVSAPLKTANFDPDMAVIYCNSAQLIRLLLGIAYEDGRDITTVLGGHSACVYAVVPTLLKNECQVAVPCRGDRGRAGAQDDEVIFSVPRDQIGRLVFGLEQEGTGRLPTGFSMTPEYELSESYAEMARQMGMRKADGSEIKGYKVEERRRALQYR
;
A
#
# COMPACT_ATOMS: atom_id res chain seq x y z
N GLY A 1 23.70 -0.75 -16.31
CA GLY A 1 24.75 -1.18 -15.37
C GLY A 1 25.22 -0.03 -14.50
N ALA A 2 26.00 0.90 -15.05
CA ALA A 2 26.64 1.98 -14.28
C ALA A 2 25.65 2.89 -13.50
N ASN A 3 24.56 3.35 -14.12
CA ASN A 3 23.55 4.18 -13.45
C ASN A 3 22.92 3.42 -12.28
N TRP A 4 22.46 2.20 -12.56
CA TRP A 4 21.90 1.33 -11.53
C TRP A 4 22.87 1.15 -10.36
N ALA A 5 24.14 0.83 -10.61
CA ALA A 5 25.13 0.66 -9.55
C ALA A 5 25.42 1.93 -8.75
N ARG A 6 25.14 3.13 -9.27
CA ARG A 6 25.27 4.41 -8.54
C ARG A 6 24.02 4.68 -7.69
N GLU A 7 22.84 4.46 -8.26
CA GLU A 7 21.55 4.72 -7.62
C GLU A 7 21.08 3.59 -6.69
N PHE A 8 21.69 2.41 -6.79
CA PHE A 8 21.27 1.23 -6.04
C PHE A 8 21.36 1.49 -4.53
N PRO A 9 20.24 1.37 -3.79
CA PRO A 9 20.25 1.56 -2.35
C PRO A 9 21.11 0.48 -1.71
N ARG A 10 21.92 0.89 -0.74
CA ARG A 10 22.85 0.00 -0.05
C ARG A 10 22.99 0.42 1.41
N LEU A 11 23.25 -0.56 2.26
CA LEU A 11 23.64 -0.30 3.65
C LEU A 11 25.10 0.14 3.70
N GLU A 12 25.44 0.87 4.76
CA GLU A 12 26.81 1.27 5.04
C GLU A 12 27.68 0.04 5.31
N VAL A 13 28.85 0.01 4.66
CA VAL A 13 29.81 -1.10 4.80
C VAL A 13 30.35 -1.14 6.22
N GLY A 14 30.33 -2.32 6.85
CA GLY A 14 30.86 -2.53 8.20
C GLY A 14 29.90 -2.15 9.33
N LYS A 15 28.75 -1.52 9.04
CA LYS A 15 27.76 -1.17 10.06
C LYS A 15 26.90 -2.36 10.52
N TYR A 16 26.56 -3.26 9.61
CA TYR A 16 25.72 -4.42 9.88
C TYR A 16 26.47 -5.71 9.57
N ILE A 17 26.39 -6.69 10.46
CA ILE A 17 27.04 -8.00 10.31
C ILE A 17 26.17 -9.02 9.57
N GLY A 18 24.87 -8.75 9.42
CA GLY A 18 23.92 -9.64 8.77
C GLY A 18 22.47 -9.18 8.91
N LEU A 19 21.56 -9.96 8.33
CA LEU A 19 20.11 -9.79 8.43
C LEU A 19 19.54 -11.07 9.04
N VAL A 20 18.58 -10.92 9.95
CA VAL A 20 17.79 -12.02 10.50
C VAL A 20 16.33 -11.82 10.11
N SER A 21 15.66 -12.90 9.71
CA SER A 21 14.24 -12.88 9.38
C SER A 21 13.55 -14.09 9.99
N ALA A 22 12.30 -13.88 10.41
CA ALA A 22 11.43 -14.91 10.94
C ALA A 22 9.97 -14.53 10.65
N PRO A 23 9.04 -15.50 10.58
CA PRO A 23 7.62 -15.19 10.57
C PRO A 23 7.26 -14.36 11.81
N LEU A 24 6.49 -13.29 11.63
CA LEU A 24 6.20 -12.34 12.71
C LEU A 24 5.59 -13.00 13.97
N LYS A 25 4.79 -14.06 13.78
CA LYS A 25 4.16 -14.82 14.86
C LYS A 25 5.16 -15.62 15.72
N THR A 26 6.31 -15.98 15.17
CA THR A 26 7.31 -16.85 15.80
C THR A 26 8.64 -16.13 16.05
N ALA A 27 8.74 -14.84 15.71
CA ALA A 27 9.93 -14.06 15.96
C ALA A 27 10.20 -13.98 17.47
N ASN A 28 11.42 -14.31 17.87
CA ASN A 28 11.91 -14.23 19.25
C ASN A 28 12.87 -13.04 19.44
N PHE A 29 12.85 -12.10 18.51
CA PHE A 29 13.59 -10.85 18.51
C PHE A 29 12.64 -9.73 18.11
N ASP A 30 13.03 -8.49 18.37
CA ASP A 30 12.25 -7.32 17.96
C ASP A 30 12.65 -6.94 16.52
N PRO A 31 11.76 -7.06 15.51
CA PRO A 31 12.10 -6.81 14.12
C PRO A 31 12.10 -5.32 13.79
N ASP A 32 13.10 -4.83 13.05
CA ASP A 32 13.17 -3.41 12.63
C ASP A 32 12.09 -3.02 11.60
N MET A 33 11.52 -4.01 10.92
CA MET A 33 10.43 -3.85 9.95
C MET A 33 9.68 -5.16 9.74
N ALA A 34 8.50 -5.10 9.16
CA ALA A 34 7.79 -6.26 8.63
C ALA A 34 7.73 -6.20 7.10
N VAL A 35 7.89 -7.35 6.46
CA VAL A 35 7.75 -7.55 5.02
C VAL A 35 6.57 -8.48 4.77
N ILE A 36 5.64 -8.04 3.92
CA ILE A 36 4.37 -8.71 3.64
C ILE A 36 4.31 -8.99 2.13
N TYR A 37 4.24 -10.26 1.76
CA TYR A 37 3.84 -10.66 0.42
C TYR A 37 2.32 -10.61 0.35
N CYS A 38 1.80 -9.89 -0.63
CA CYS A 38 0.37 -9.63 -0.78
C CYS A 38 0.00 -9.46 -2.25
N ASN A 39 -1.25 -9.66 -2.62
CA ASN A 39 -1.72 -9.33 -3.96
C ASN A 39 -2.19 -7.86 -4.05
N SER A 40 -2.57 -7.41 -5.25
CA SER A 40 -3.02 -6.03 -5.48
C SER A 40 -4.22 -5.62 -4.62
N ALA A 41 -5.17 -6.52 -4.38
CA ALA A 41 -6.35 -6.24 -3.56
C ALA A 41 -5.98 -6.03 -2.07
N GLN A 42 -5.06 -6.85 -1.55
CA GLN A 42 -4.51 -6.70 -0.21
C GLN A 42 -3.64 -5.45 -0.09
N LEU A 43 -2.85 -5.12 -1.12
CA LEU A 43 -2.02 -3.93 -1.14
C LEU A 43 -2.86 -2.66 -1.00
N ILE A 44 -4.00 -2.55 -1.69
CA ILE A 44 -4.92 -1.41 -1.53
C ILE A 44 -5.31 -1.25 -0.05
N ARG A 45 -5.61 -2.34 0.64
CA ARG A 45 -5.97 -2.32 2.07
C ARG A 45 -4.82 -1.80 2.93
N LEU A 46 -3.59 -2.24 2.67
CA LEU A 46 -2.39 -1.81 3.39
C LEU A 46 -2.09 -0.32 3.16
N LEU A 47 -2.22 0.15 1.91
CA LEU A 47 -2.02 1.55 1.55
C LEU A 47 -3.09 2.46 2.16
N LEU A 48 -4.37 2.05 2.15
CA LEU A 48 -5.43 2.79 2.83
C LEU A 48 -5.26 2.78 4.35
N GLY A 49 -4.78 1.65 4.91
CA GLY A 49 -4.49 1.53 6.33
C GLY A 49 -3.40 2.50 6.76
N ILE A 50 -2.28 2.58 6.03
CA ILE A 50 -1.23 3.55 6.37
C ILE A 50 -1.71 4.98 6.15
N ALA A 51 -2.43 5.28 5.07
CA ALA A 51 -2.93 6.62 4.75
C ALA A 51 -4.11 7.07 5.62
N TYR A 52 -4.62 6.24 6.54
CA TYR A 52 -5.87 6.52 7.25
C TYR A 52 -5.84 7.85 8.03
N GLU A 53 -4.76 8.12 8.75
CA GLU A 53 -4.67 9.30 9.64
C GLU A 53 -4.30 10.59 8.91
N ASP A 54 -3.45 10.53 7.89
CA ASP A 54 -2.86 11.71 7.25
C ASP A 54 -3.17 11.85 5.74
N GLY A 55 -3.83 10.85 5.15
CA GLY A 55 -4.20 10.81 3.74
C GLY A 55 -3.00 10.74 2.77
N ARG A 56 -1.80 10.41 3.24
CA ARG A 56 -0.59 10.47 2.41
C ARG A 56 -0.30 9.17 1.67
N ASP A 57 0.06 9.31 0.40
CA ASP A 57 0.63 8.22 -0.40
C ASP A 57 2.07 7.92 0.00
N ILE A 58 2.51 6.68 -0.27
CA ILE A 58 3.91 6.29 -0.15
C ILE A 58 4.67 6.58 -1.45
N THR A 59 5.95 6.90 -1.34
CA THR A 59 6.84 7.05 -2.51
C THR A 59 7.78 5.85 -2.57
N THR A 60 7.74 5.12 -3.69
CA THR A 60 8.63 3.98 -3.94
C THR A 60 9.24 4.03 -5.34
N VAL A 61 10.38 3.37 -5.52
CA VAL A 61 10.97 3.10 -6.83
C VAL A 61 10.67 1.65 -7.20
N LEU A 62 9.95 1.45 -8.30
CA LEU A 62 9.67 0.12 -8.83
C LEU A 62 10.74 -0.31 -9.83
N GLY A 63 11.33 -1.49 -9.61
CA GLY A 63 12.31 -2.09 -10.51
C GLY A 63 12.08 -3.60 -10.64
N GLY A 64 12.46 -4.17 -11.79
CA GLY A 64 12.32 -5.61 -12.08
C GLY A 64 13.43 -6.50 -11.48
N HIS A 65 14.29 -5.94 -10.63
CA HIS A 65 15.47 -6.60 -10.06
C HIS A 65 15.64 -6.24 -8.59
N SER A 66 16.38 -7.08 -7.85
CA SER A 66 16.77 -6.80 -6.46
C SER A 66 15.61 -6.43 -5.53
N ALA A 67 14.47 -7.11 -5.65
CA ALA A 67 13.28 -6.90 -4.82
C ALA A 67 13.61 -6.90 -3.32
N CYS A 68 14.47 -7.83 -2.88
CA CYS A 68 14.95 -7.90 -1.50
C CYS A 68 15.62 -6.61 -1.02
N VAL A 69 16.35 -5.91 -1.88
CA VAL A 69 17.03 -4.66 -1.52
C VAL A 69 16.05 -3.49 -1.52
N TYR A 70 15.16 -3.39 -2.50
CA TYR A 70 14.15 -2.32 -2.55
C TYR A 70 13.10 -2.43 -1.44
N ALA A 71 12.76 -3.65 -1.01
CA ALA A 71 11.87 -3.88 0.13
C ALA A 71 12.52 -3.53 1.47
N VAL A 72 13.82 -3.85 1.64
CA VAL A 72 14.49 -3.74 2.95
C VAL A 72 15.25 -2.42 3.11
N VAL A 73 16.16 -2.09 2.20
CA VAL A 73 17.15 -1.03 2.46
C VAL A 73 16.52 0.37 2.58
N PRO A 74 15.62 0.81 1.67
CA PRO A 74 14.97 2.11 1.83
C PRO A 74 14.09 2.17 3.08
N THR A 75 13.37 1.09 3.40
CA THR A 75 12.54 0.98 4.62
C THR A 75 13.38 1.18 5.87
N LEU A 76 14.54 0.51 5.95
CA LEU A 76 15.45 0.60 7.11
C LEU A 76 16.09 1.98 7.24
N LEU A 77 16.53 2.57 6.12
CA LEU A 77 17.31 3.81 6.14
C LEU A 77 16.45 5.06 6.26
N LYS A 78 15.24 5.05 5.69
CA LYS A 78 14.36 6.23 5.65
C LYS A 78 13.23 6.19 6.66
N ASN A 79 12.99 5.04 7.30
CA ASN A 79 11.82 4.81 8.15
C ASN A 79 10.51 5.09 7.38
N GLU A 80 10.43 4.65 6.13
CA GLU A 80 9.29 4.86 5.22
C GLU A 80 8.78 3.51 4.69
N CYS A 81 7.46 3.37 4.53
CA CYS A 81 6.89 2.18 3.89
C CYS A 81 7.36 2.06 2.43
N GLN A 82 7.54 0.83 1.95
CA GLN A 82 7.97 0.56 0.57
C GLN A 82 7.09 -0.48 -0.11
N VAL A 83 6.94 -0.35 -1.42
CA VAL A 83 6.38 -1.39 -2.29
C VAL A 83 7.43 -1.82 -3.30
N ALA A 84 7.61 -3.13 -3.45
CA ALA A 84 8.55 -3.71 -4.41
C ALA A 84 7.87 -4.82 -5.24
N VAL A 85 8.32 -4.97 -6.48
CA VAL A 85 7.86 -6.04 -7.38
C VAL A 85 8.78 -7.26 -7.22
N PRO A 86 8.24 -8.47 -6.98
CA PRO A 86 9.04 -9.69 -6.95
C PRO A 86 9.85 -9.87 -8.22
N CYS A 87 11.17 -9.97 -8.06
CA CYS A 87 12.10 -10.11 -9.18
C CYS A 87 12.29 -11.58 -9.59
N ARG A 88 13.04 -11.85 -10.66
CA ARG A 88 13.33 -13.21 -11.12
C ARG A 88 13.88 -14.13 -10.01
N GLY A 89 14.74 -13.59 -9.16
CA GLY A 89 15.31 -14.35 -8.04
C GLY A 89 14.27 -14.67 -6.97
N ASP A 90 13.38 -13.74 -6.68
CA ASP A 90 12.33 -13.89 -5.68
C ASP A 90 11.29 -14.94 -6.13
N ARG A 91 10.82 -14.82 -7.38
CA ARG A 91 9.91 -15.80 -7.99
C ARG A 91 10.54 -17.19 -8.08
N GLY A 92 11.74 -17.26 -8.67
CA GLY A 92 12.38 -18.54 -8.98
C GLY A 92 13.02 -19.26 -7.78
N ARG A 93 13.34 -18.55 -6.68
CA ARG A 93 14.01 -19.15 -5.52
C ARG A 93 13.24 -19.02 -4.21
N ALA A 94 12.50 -17.95 -4.02
CA ALA A 94 11.68 -17.75 -2.82
C ALA A 94 10.22 -18.15 -3.03
N GLY A 95 9.80 -18.39 -4.28
CA GLY A 95 8.46 -18.90 -4.60
C GLY A 95 7.37 -17.84 -4.64
N ALA A 96 7.72 -16.56 -4.78
CA ALA A 96 6.75 -15.48 -4.94
C ALA A 96 5.88 -15.69 -6.20
N GLN A 97 4.57 -15.48 -6.07
CA GLN A 97 3.56 -15.73 -7.11
C GLN A 97 3.40 -14.57 -8.09
N ASP A 98 2.80 -14.83 -9.25
CA ASP A 98 2.61 -13.86 -10.34
C ASP A 98 1.72 -12.66 -9.98
N ASP A 99 0.79 -12.86 -9.06
CA ASP A 99 -0.10 -11.81 -8.54
C ASP A 99 0.45 -11.10 -7.30
N GLU A 100 1.58 -11.57 -6.74
CA GLU A 100 2.16 -11.02 -5.53
C GLU A 100 3.02 -9.77 -5.79
N VAL A 101 2.94 -8.87 -4.81
CA VAL A 101 3.74 -7.69 -4.59
C VAL A 101 4.21 -7.67 -3.13
N ILE A 102 5.32 -6.98 -2.88
CA ILE A 102 5.91 -6.89 -1.54
C ILE A 102 5.55 -5.54 -0.96
N PHE A 103 4.98 -5.51 0.24
CA PHE A 103 4.81 -4.31 1.06
C PHE A 103 5.68 -4.41 2.30
N SER A 104 6.46 -3.36 2.57
CA SER A 104 7.33 -3.28 3.75
C SER A 104 6.91 -2.11 4.63
N VAL A 105 6.78 -2.35 5.92
CA VAL A 105 6.41 -1.35 6.93
C VAL A 105 7.47 -1.31 8.03
N PRO A 106 8.04 -0.15 8.36
CA PRO A 106 9.01 -0.04 9.44
C PRO A 106 8.32 -0.22 10.79
N ARG A 107 9.08 -0.67 11.80
CA ARG A 107 8.57 -0.97 13.16
C ARG A 107 7.66 0.13 13.70
N ASP A 108 8.11 1.37 13.65
CA ASP A 108 7.43 2.52 14.24
C ASP A 108 6.05 2.81 13.62
N GLN A 109 5.81 2.30 12.40
CA GLN A 109 4.56 2.51 11.67
C GLN A 109 3.62 1.30 11.71
N ILE A 110 4.04 0.17 12.29
CA ILE A 110 3.19 -1.04 12.39
C ILE A 110 1.92 -0.74 13.18
N GLY A 111 2.04 -0.03 14.31
CA GLY A 111 0.88 0.36 15.11
C GLY A 111 -0.11 1.23 14.34
N ARG A 112 0.38 2.23 13.61
CA ARG A 112 -0.42 3.09 12.72
C ARG A 112 -1.13 2.28 11.63
N LEU A 113 -0.41 1.35 10.98
CA LEU A 113 -0.99 0.48 9.97
C LEU A 113 -2.12 -0.38 10.54
N VAL A 114 -1.91 -1.03 11.69
CA VAL A 114 -2.93 -1.86 12.35
C VAL A 114 -4.15 -1.01 12.71
N PHE A 115 -3.93 0.15 13.32
CA PHE A 115 -4.99 1.07 13.66
C PHE A 115 -5.84 1.43 12.45
N GLY A 116 -5.22 1.81 11.33
CA GLY A 116 -5.94 2.13 10.09
C GLY A 116 -6.68 0.94 9.49
N LEU A 117 -6.10 -0.27 9.54
CA LEU A 117 -6.74 -1.49 9.03
C LEU A 117 -8.01 -1.88 9.79
N GLU A 118 -8.14 -1.48 11.06
CA GLU A 118 -9.32 -1.70 11.90
C GLU A 118 -10.47 -0.73 11.62
N GLN A 119 -10.23 0.34 10.86
CA GLN A 119 -11.22 1.38 10.61
C GLN A 119 -12.18 1.04 9.47
N GLU A 120 -13.40 1.56 9.57
CA GLU A 120 -14.35 1.52 8.46
C GLU A 120 -13.81 2.33 7.27
N GLY A 121 -13.91 1.78 6.06
CA GLY A 121 -13.51 2.47 4.83
C GLY A 121 -12.20 2.01 4.19
N THR A 122 -11.40 1.17 4.84
CA THR A 122 -10.16 0.61 4.25
C THR A 122 -10.39 -0.52 3.23
N GLY A 123 -11.57 -0.54 2.59
CA GLY A 123 -12.01 -1.57 1.65
C GLY A 123 -12.43 -2.87 2.36
N ARG A 124 -13.16 -3.75 1.67
CA ARG A 124 -13.46 -5.12 2.13
C ARG A 124 -12.84 -6.10 1.13
N LEU A 125 -12.32 -7.21 1.65
CA LEU A 125 -11.91 -8.34 0.82
C LEU A 125 -12.98 -9.45 0.88
N PRO A 126 -13.36 -10.07 -0.25
CA PRO A 126 -13.00 -9.69 -1.62
C PRO A 126 -13.64 -8.37 -2.07
N THR A 127 -13.00 -7.68 -3.03
CA THR A 127 -13.53 -6.44 -3.60
C THR A 127 -14.85 -6.71 -4.31
N GLY A 128 -15.91 -6.00 -3.92
CA GLY A 128 -17.21 -6.09 -4.58
C GLY A 128 -17.16 -5.43 -5.96
N PHE A 129 -17.79 -6.06 -6.94
CA PHE A 129 -17.97 -5.47 -8.26
C PHE A 129 -19.27 -4.69 -8.31
N SER A 130 -19.20 -3.49 -8.85
CA SER A 130 -20.35 -2.74 -9.33
C SER A 130 -20.04 -2.26 -10.74
N MET A 131 -21.08 -2.00 -11.51
CA MET A 131 -20.96 -1.35 -12.80
C MET A 131 -22.12 -0.39 -12.93
N THR A 132 -21.83 0.90 -12.90
CA THR A 132 -22.80 1.97 -13.13
C THR A 132 -22.25 2.89 -14.21
N PRO A 133 -23.10 3.41 -15.12
CA PRO A 133 -22.65 4.35 -16.16
C PRO A 133 -21.94 5.58 -15.56
N GLU A 134 -22.39 6.04 -14.41
CA GLU A 134 -21.76 7.08 -13.61
C GLU A 134 -21.86 6.71 -12.13
N TYR A 135 -20.78 6.85 -11.38
CA TYR A 135 -20.76 6.59 -9.94
C TYR A 135 -21.08 7.85 -9.16
N GLU A 136 -21.93 7.73 -8.15
CA GLU A 136 -22.06 8.79 -7.16
C GLU A 136 -20.82 8.80 -6.26
N LEU A 137 -20.22 9.98 -6.12
CA LEU A 137 -19.06 10.18 -5.25
C LEU A 137 -19.55 10.44 -3.82
N SER A 138 -18.71 10.16 -2.82
CA SER A 138 -18.95 10.73 -1.50
C SER A 138 -18.84 12.25 -1.57
N GLU A 139 -19.40 12.95 -0.58
CA GLU A 139 -19.29 14.41 -0.49
C GLU A 139 -17.83 14.90 -0.55
N SER A 140 -16.90 14.23 0.13
CA SER A 140 -15.47 14.55 0.08
C SER A 140 -14.85 14.39 -1.30
N TYR A 141 -15.13 13.30 -2.01
CA TYR A 141 -14.63 13.09 -3.37
C TYR A 141 -15.29 14.04 -4.38
N ALA A 142 -16.57 14.37 -4.19
CA ALA A 142 -17.25 15.37 -4.99
C ALA A 142 -16.63 16.76 -4.80
N GLU A 143 -16.22 17.10 -3.58
CA GLU A 143 -15.52 18.36 -3.30
C GLU A 143 -14.13 18.40 -3.96
N MET A 144 -13.33 17.33 -3.82
CA MET A 144 -12.05 17.22 -4.52
C MET A 144 -12.23 17.35 -6.04
N ALA A 145 -13.24 16.67 -6.61
CA ALA A 145 -13.54 16.75 -8.03
C ALA A 145 -13.91 18.18 -8.45
N ARG A 146 -14.71 18.91 -7.65
CA ARG A 146 -15.02 20.33 -7.88
C ARG A 146 -13.77 21.22 -7.83
N GLN A 147 -12.87 20.99 -6.86
CA GLN A 147 -11.61 21.72 -6.75
C GLN A 147 -10.68 21.45 -7.95
N MET A 148 -10.73 20.24 -8.51
CA MET A 148 -10.01 19.86 -9.74
C MET A 148 -10.69 20.35 -11.02
N GLY A 149 -11.85 21.02 -10.94
CA GLY A 149 -12.59 21.53 -12.10
C GLY A 149 -13.35 20.44 -12.90
N MET A 150 -13.58 19.27 -12.30
CA MET A 150 -14.29 18.17 -12.94
C MET A 150 -15.81 18.41 -12.96
N ARG A 151 -16.48 17.88 -14.00
CA ARG A 151 -17.94 17.87 -14.14
C ARG A 151 -18.45 16.48 -14.48
N LYS A 152 -19.75 16.25 -14.28
CA LYS A 152 -20.41 15.03 -14.73
C LYS A 152 -20.41 14.92 -16.25
N ALA A 153 -20.66 13.71 -16.77
CA ALA A 153 -20.68 13.46 -18.22
C ALA A 153 -21.75 14.29 -18.97
N ASP A 154 -22.82 14.65 -18.28
CA ASP A 154 -23.90 15.51 -18.79
C ASP A 154 -23.61 17.03 -18.63
N GLY A 155 -22.44 17.40 -18.11
CA GLY A 155 -22.04 18.79 -17.86
C GLY A 155 -22.57 19.37 -16.54
N SER A 156 -23.36 18.62 -15.79
CA SER A 156 -23.87 19.03 -14.48
C SER A 156 -22.78 18.99 -13.39
N GLU A 157 -23.06 19.65 -12.27
CA GLU A 157 -22.14 19.69 -11.14
C GLU A 157 -22.09 18.32 -10.43
N ILE A 158 -20.89 17.91 -10.04
CA ILE A 158 -20.68 16.68 -9.28
C ILE A 158 -21.21 16.90 -7.85
N LYS A 159 -22.34 16.26 -7.53
CA LYS A 159 -22.91 16.20 -6.19
C LYS A 159 -22.52 14.88 -5.52
N GLY A 160 -22.16 14.95 -4.25
CA GLY A 160 -21.86 13.75 -3.46
C GLY A 160 -23.09 13.27 -2.70
N TYR A 161 -23.17 11.97 -2.44
CA TYR A 161 -24.21 11.40 -1.56
C TYR A 161 -23.88 11.66 -0.08
N LYS A 162 -24.92 11.74 0.76
CA LYS A 162 -24.73 11.79 2.23
C LYS A 162 -24.50 10.39 2.79
N VAL A 163 -23.71 10.28 3.86
CA VAL A 163 -23.35 8.99 4.48
C VAL A 163 -24.58 8.17 4.88
N GLU A 164 -25.65 8.83 5.34
CA GLU A 164 -26.92 8.16 5.68
C GLU A 164 -27.62 7.55 4.46
N GLU A 165 -27.59 8.22 3.31
CA GLU A 165 -28.17 7.73 2.06
C GLU A 165 -27.43 6.48 1.58
N ARG A 166 -26.10 6.48 1.69
CA ARG A 166 -25.27 5.30 1.39
C ARG A 166 -25.55 4.15 2.35
N ARG A 167 -25.64 4.40 3.66
CA ARG A 167 -25.96 3.36 4.65
C ARG A 167 -27.33 2.74 4.38
N ARG A 168 -28.34 3.55 4.06
CA ARG A 168 -29.67 3.04 3.65
C ARG A 168 -29.56 2.22 2.36
N ALA A 169 -28.90 2.72 1.32
CA ALA A 169 -28.75 2.00 0.05
C ALA A 169 -28.02 0.65 0.19
N LEU A 170 -27.07 0.55 1.14
CA LEU A 170 -26.35 -0.69 1.46
C LEU A 170 -27.18 -1.68 2.31
N GLN A 171 -28.13 -1.21 3.13
CA GLN A 171 -29.01 -2.08 3.92
C GLN A 171 -30.06 -2.82 3.06
N TYR A 172 -30.39 -2.29 1.88
CA TYR A 172 -31.35 -2.89 0.95
C TYR A 172 -30.70 -3.66 -0.20
N ARG A 173 -29.39 -3.94 -0.13
CA ARG A 173 -28.63 -4.77 -1.07
C ARG A 173 -28.11 -6.03 -0.38
#